data_AF-A0A9E2I2M5-F1
#
_entry.id   AF-A0A9E2I2M5-F1
#
_cell.length_a   1.000
_cell.length_b   1.000
_cell.length_c   1.000
_cell.angle_alpha   90.00
_cell.angle_beta   90.00
_cell.angle_gamma   90.00
#
_symmetry.space_group_name_H-M   'P 1'
#
loop_
_entity.id
_entity.type
_entity.pdbx_description
1 polymer ?
#
loop_
_entity_poly.entity_id
_entity_poly.type
_entity_poly.pdbx_seq_one_letter_code
_entity_poly.pdbx_strand_id
1 'polypeptide(L)'
;LGSVQEWFGKIGKRLFKKKYNHFVPHRLDQYLRYLRYLVLVWVLYTTATTAELFFSDLDPYFALFNFWTGEVAIGGLIILGITLLASLLVERLWCKYACPYGAILGITNLFRVFSIRRSDPGCKGCNICTRDCPMNIKVHAVNVVRDHQCITCLECTSEALCPIDNTVVFATRGGK
;
A
#
# COMPACT_ATOMS: atom_id res chain seq x y z
N LEU A 1 -9.41 -3.25 -8.26
CA LEU A 1 -9.32 -2.30 -7.13
C LEU A 1 -8.02 -1.48 -7.11
N GLY A 2 -6.85 -2.05 -7.44
CA GLY A 2 -5.59 -1.28 -7.55
C GLY A 2 -5.65 -0.12 -8.55
N SER A 3 -6.10 -0.38 -9.78
CA SER A 3 -6.32 0.66 -10.81
C SER A 3 -7.42 1.66 -10.43
N VAL A 4 -8.49 1.20 -9.77
CA VAL A 4 -9.60 2.04 -9.31
C VAL A 4 -9.13 2.97 -8.18
N GLN A 5 -8.46 2.45 -7.16
CA GLN A 5 -7.88 3.27 -6.09
C GLN A 5 -6.79 4.21 -6.61
N GLU A 6 -6.01 3.82 -7.61
CA GLU A 6 -5.04 4.70 -8.26
C GLU A 6 -5.73 5.81 -9.06
N TRP A 7 -6.87 5.53 -9.69
CA TRP A 7 -7.68 6.54 -10.36
C TRP A 7 -8.30 7.54 -9.37
N PHE A 8 -8.91 7.03 -8.29
CA PHE A 8 -9.38 7.86 -7.18
C PHE A 8 -8.23 8.63 -6.51
N GLY A 9 -7.04 8.03 -6.44
CA GLY A 9 -5.85 8.68 -5.92
C GLY A 9 -5.32 9.79 -6.82
N LYS A 10 -5.35 9.60 -8.14
CA LYS A 10 -5.06 10.66 -9.13
C LYS A 10 -6.06 11.81 -9.03
N ILE A 11 -7.34 11.52 -8.78
CA ILE A 11 -8.37 12.53 -8.52
C ILE A 11 -8.05 13.28 -7.20
N GLY A 12 -7.77 12.56 -6.12
CA GLY A 12 -7.36 13.13 -4.84
C GLY A 12 -6.10 13.99 -4.95
N LYS A 13 -5.11 13.56 -5.73
CA LYS A 13 -3.88 14.31 -5.99
C LYS A 13 -4.14 15.58 -6.81
N ARG A 14 -5.11 15.58 -7.73
CA ARG A 14 -5.54 16.80 -8.43
C ARG A 14 -6.28 17.76 -7.51
N LEU A 15 -7.13 17.26 -6.62
CA LEU A 15 -7.93 18.07 -5.68
C LEU A 15 -7.08 18.65 -4.54
N PHE A 16 -6.26 17.84 -3.89
CA PHE A 16 -5.52 18.21 -2.68
C PHE A 16 -4.03 18.50 -2.92
N LYS A 17 -3.54 18.34 -4.15
CA LYS A 17 -2.18 18.70 -4.60
C LYS A 17 -1.10 18.24 -3.61
N LYS A 18 -0.33 19.18 -3.04
CA LYS A 18 0.80 18.92 -2.14
C LYS A 18 0.40 18.36 -0.76
N LYS A 19 -0.88 18.41 -0.37
CA LYS A 19 -1.38 17.87 0.90
C LYS A 19 -1.79 16.39 0.80
N TYR A 20 -1.97 15.89 -0.42
CA TYR A 20 -2.36 14.51 -0.68
C TYR A 20 -1.34 13.53 -0.07
N ASN A 21 -1.81 12.47 0.61
CA ASN A 21 -1.02 11.47 1.33
C ASN A 21 -0.22 11.97 2.57
N HIS A 22 -0.29 13.26 2.91
CA HIS A 22 0.33 13.87 4.11
C HIS A 22 -0.71 14.38 5.14
N PHE A 23 -2.00 14.07 4.97
CA PHE A 23 -3.05 14.43 5.92
C PHE A 23 -2.89 13.76 7.29
N VAL A 24 -2.30 12.56 7.33
CA VAL A 24 -2.07 11.81 8.57
C VAL A 24 -0.66 12.14 9.09
N PRO A 25 -0.51 12.63 10.34
CA PRO A 25 0.82 12.91 10.89
C PRO A 25 1.65 11.62 10.99
N HIS A 26 2.96 11.72 10.73
CA HIS A 26 3.86 10.56 10.59
C HIS A 26 3.81 9.58 11.78
N ARG A 27 3.63 10.09 13.01
CA ARG A 27 3.49 9.27 14.22
C ARG A 27 2.23 8.40 14.16
N LEU A 28 1.09 8.99 13.82
CA LEU A 28 -0.18 8.29 13.74
C LEU A 28 -0.18 7.27 12.59
N ASP A 29 0.38 7.66 11.45
CA ASP A 29 0.62 6.78 10.30
C ASP A 29 1.43 5.54 10.72
N GLN A 30 2.45 5.70 11.56
CA GLN A 30 3.28 4.60 12.05
C GLN A 30 2.51 3.61 12.95
N TYR A 31 1.60 4.09 13.79
CA TYR A 31 0.74 3.19 14.61
C TYR A 31 -0.34 2.50 13.77
N LEU A 32 -1.02 3.26 12.91
CA LEU A 32 -2.09 2.74 12.04
C LEU A 32 -1.58 1.63 11.10
N ARG A 33 -0.32 1.69 10.69
CA ARG A 33 0.35 0.61 9.91
C ARG A 33 0.34 -0.75 10.57
N TYR A 34 0.24 -0.83 11.90
CA TYR A 34 0.16 -2.10 12.62
C TYR A 34 -1.26 -2.65 12.70
N LEU A 35 -2.28 -1.82 12.46
CA LEU A 35 -3.69 -2.22 12.50
C LEU A 35 -3.99 -3.37 11.53
N ARG A 36 -3.30 -3.43 10.38
CA ARG A 36 -3.45 -4.52 9.40
C ARG A 36 -3.07 -5.89 9.98
N TYR A 37 -2.16 -5.94 10.94
CA TYR A 37 -1.79 -7.19 11.62
C TYR A 37 -2.85 -7.59 12.64
N LEU A 38 -3.50 -6.62 13.29
CA LEU A 38 -4.67 -6.89 14.13
C LEU A 38 -5.81 -7.44 13.28
N VAL A 39 -6.06 -6.87 12.11
CA VAL A 39 -7.06 -7.39 11.16
C VAL A 39 -6.67 -8.80 10.69
N LEU A 40 -5.39 -9.05 10.39
CA LEU A 40 -4.93 -10.40 10.03
C LEU A 40 -5.20 -11.42 11.15
N VAL A 41 -4.85 -11.10 12.40
CA VAL A 41 -5.09 -11.99 13.55
C VAL A 41 -6.58 -12.21 13.76
N TRP A 42 -7.41 -11.16 13.65
CA TRP A 42 -8.86 -11.28 13.70
C TRP A 42 -9.36 -12.23 12.61
N VAL A 43 -9.02 -11.99 11.35
CA VAL A 43 -9.48 -12.81 10.22
C VAL A 43 -9.09 -14.29 10.43
N LEU A 44 -7.84 -14.55 10.82
CA LEU A 44 -7.38 -15.91 11.13
C LEU A 44 -8.15 -16.55 12.28
N TYR A 45 -8.43 -15.79 13.35
CA TYR A 45 -9.21 -16.26 14.48
C TYR A 45 -10.64 -16.61 14.06
N THR A 46 -11.34 -15.71 13.36
CA THR A 46 -12.70 -15.97 12.90
C THR A 46 -12.75 -17.17 11.99
N THR A 47 -11.87 -17.24 10.98
CA THR A 47 -11.82 -18.38 10.05
C THR A 47 -11.50 -19.69 10.76
N ALA A 48 -10.64 -19.68 11.78
CA ALA A 48 -10.35 -20.88 12.56
C ALA A 48 -11.55 -21.35 13.40
N THR A 49 -12.40 -20.41 13.86
CA THR A 49 -13.58 -20.75 14.68
C THR A 49 -14.82 -21.10 13.86
N THR A 50 -15.04 -20.45 12.72
CA THR A 50 -16.25 -20.64 11.90
C THR A 50 -16.04 -21.59 10.73
N ALA A 51 -14.79 -21.94 10.38
CA ALA A 51 -14.41 -22.73 9.20
C ALA A 51 -14.90 -22.17 7.85
N GLU A 52 -15.47 -20.97 7.85
CA GLU A 52 -15.88 -20.22 6.66
C GLU A 52 -14.89 -19.10 6.36
N LEU A 53 -14.74 -18.76 5.07
CA LEU A 53 -13.92 -17.63 4.63
C LEU A 53 -14.65 -16.30 4.89
N PHE A 54 -14.75 -15.90 6.16
CA PHE A 54 -15.26 -14.60 6.60
C PHE A 54 -14.59 -13.40 5.91
N PHE A 55 -13.38 -13.59 5.38
CA PHE A 55 -12.66 -12.55 4.66
C PHE A 55 -13.33 -12.12 3.35
N SER A 56 -14.16 -12.98 2.73
CA SER A 56 -14.83 -12.68 1.45
C SER A 56 -16.01 -11.71 1.57
N ASP A 57 -16.59 -11.55 2.76
CA ASP A 57 -17.78 -10.70 2.94
C ASP A 57 -17.42 -9.27 3.32
N LEU A 58 -16.23 -9.07 3.89
CA LEU A 58 -15.75 -7.78 4.40
C LEU A 58 -14.69 -7.14 3.52
N ASP A 59 -14.12 -7.85 2.55
CA ASP A 59 -13.13 -7.27 1.69
C ASP A 59 -13.79 -6.37 0.63
N PRO A 60 -13.41 -5.08 0.57
CA PRO A 60 -13.94 -4.17 -0.44
C PRO A 60 -13.55 -4.61 -1.86
N TYR A 61 -12.60 -5.54 -2.01
CA TYR A 61 -12.23 -6.14 -3.29
C TYR A 61 -13.32 -7.06 -3.82
N PHE A 62 -13.72 -8.09 -3.07
CA PHE A 62 -14.82 -8.97 -3.43
C PHE A 62 -16.11 -8.18 -3.62
N ALA A 63 -16.41 -7.22 -2.74
CA ALA A 63 -17.58 -6.37 -2.87
C ALA A 63 -17.60 -5.53 -4.15
N LEU A 64 -16.43 -5.03 -4.62
CA LEU A 64 -16.34 -4.27 -5.87
C LEU A 64 -16.56 -5.14 -7.11
N PHE A 65 -15.93 -6.32 -7.15
CA PHE A 65 -15.96 -7.20 -8.32
C PHE A 65 -17.25 -8.01 -8.43
N ASN A 66 -17.86 -8.33 -7.30
CA ASN A 66 -19.14 -9.03 -7.22
C ASN A 66 -20.32 -8.07 -7.01
N PHE A 67 -20.13 -6.75 -7.14
CA PHE A 67 -21.22 -5.77 -7.05
C PHE A 67 -22.41 -6.11 -7.96
N TRP A 68 -22.13 -6.74 -9.10
CA TRP A 68 -23.13 -7.11 -10.09
C TRP A 68 -23.92 -8.38 -9.73
N THR A 69 -23.43 -9.24 -8.84
CA THR A 69 -24.04 -10.55 -8.58
C THR A 69 -25.14 -10.53 -7.52
N GLY A 70 -25.37 -9.39 -6.85
CA GLY A 70 -26.44 -9.24 -5.84
C GLY A 70 -26.20 -9.98 -4.52
N GLU A 71 -25.23 -10.89 -4.46
CA GLU A 71 -24.80 -11.67 -3.29
C GLU A 71 -23.81 -10.90 -2.40
N VAL A 72 -23.85 -9.57 -2.43
CA VAL A 72 -22.88 -8.75 -1.69
C VAL A 72 -23.43 -8.40 -0.32
N ALA A 73 -22.74 -8.83 0.73
CA ALA A 73 -23.07 -8.43 2.09
C ALA A 73 -23.09 -6.89 2.19
N ILE A 74 -24.15 -6.34 2.81
CA ILE A 74 -24.31 -4.89 3.03
C ILE A 74 -23.08 -4.31 3.74
N GLY A 75 -22.43 -5.10 4.60
CA GLY A 75 -21.17 -4.76 5.27
C GLY A 75 -20.02 -4.48 4.29
N GLY A 76 -19.83 -5.33 3.27
CA GLY A 76 -18.79 -5.15 2.25
C GLY A 76 -19.00 -3.89 1.40
N LEU A 77 -20.26 -3.53 1.11
CA LEU A 77 -20.63 -2.30 0.40
C LEU A 77 -20.35 -1.03 1.21
N ILE A 78 -20.65 -1.04 2.51
CA ILE A 78 -20.34 0.08 3.41
C ILE A 78 -18.83 0.25 3.52
N ILE A 79 -18.08 -0.84 3.71
CA ILE A 79 -16.62 -0.82 3.78
C ILE A 79 -16.03 -0.32 2.47
N LEU A 80 -16.55 -0.76 1.31
CA LEU A 80 -16.16 -0.26 0.00
C LEU A 80 -16.36 1.26 -0.11
N GLY A 81 -17.54 1.76 0.22
CA GLY A 81 -17.86 3.19 0.16
C GLY A 81 -16.91 4.03 1.04
N ILE A 82 -16.70 3.61 2.29
CA ILE A 82 -15.76 4.25 3.21
C ILE A 82 -14.34 4.20 2.65
N THR A 83 -13.93 3.06 2.09
CA THR A 83 -12.59 2.87 1.53
C THR A 83 -12.33 3.74 0.31
N LEU A 84 -13.32 3.89 -0.57
CA LEU A 84 -13.22 4.75 -1.76
C LEU A 84 -13.18 6.23 -1.36
N LEU A 85 -14.03 6.66 -0.43
CA LEU A 85 -14.00 8.03 0.11
C LEU A 85 -12.68 8.31 0.83
N ALA A 86 -12.18 7.38 1.64
CA ALA A 86 -10.91 7.52 2.32
C ALA A 86 -9.71 7.50 1.35
N SER A 87 -9.83 6.82 0.20
CA SER A 87 -8.80 6.82 -0.86
C SER A 87 -8.61 8.20 -1.52
N LEU A 88 -9.60 9.10 -1.42
CA LEU A 88 -9.47 10.50 -1.86
C LEU A 88 -8.55 11.32 -0.95
N LEU A 89 -8.33 10.89 0.30
CA LEU A 89 -7.50 11.59 1.28
C LEU A 89 -6.10 10.96 1.39
N VAL A 90 -6.05 9.63 1.37
CA VAL A 90 -4.82 8.83 1.52
C VAL A 90 -4.79 7.75 0.46
N GLU A 91 -3.69 7.69 -0.28
CA GLU A 91 -3.52 6.73 -1.35
C GLU A 91 -3.49 5.30 -0.81
N ARG A 92 -4.30 4.41 -1.40
CA ARG A 92 -4.36 2.97 -1.07
C ARG A 92 -4.57 2.70 0.44
N LEU A 93 -5.44 3.48 1.10
CA LEU A 93 -5.65 3.44 2.55
C LEU A 93 -5.97 2.04 3.11
N TRP A 94 -6.79 1.27 2.39
CA TRP A 94 -7.10 -0.12 2.76
C TRP A 94 -5.85 -1.01 2.81
N CYS A 95 -5.05 -0.97 1.74
CA CYS A 95 -3.80 -1.73 1.65
C CYS A 95 -2.79 -1.32 2.73
N LYS A 96 -2.86 -0.06 3.17
CA LYS A 96 -1.97 0.51 4.19
C LYS A 96 -2.34 0.15 5.62
N TYR A 97 -3.63 0.10 5.95
CA TYR A 97 -4.05 -0.04 7.35
C TYR A 97 -4.91 -1.26 7.67
N ALA A 98 -5.63 -1.84 6.71
CA ALA A 98 -6.64 -2.85 7.03
C ALA A 98 -6.49 -4.17 6.24
N CYS A 99 -5.77 -4.18 5.12
CA CYS A 99 -5.67 -5.35 4.27
C CYS A 99 -4.81 -6.47 4.90
N PRO A 100 -5.37 -7.64 5.24
CA PRO A 100 -4.60 -8.76 5.77
C PRO A 100 -3.68 -9.39 4.73
N TYR A 101 -4.05 -9.36 3.44
CA TYR A 101 -3.11 -9.73 2.37
C TYR A 101 -1.90 -8.79 2.34
N GLY A 102 -2.10 -7.50 2.60
CA GLY A 102 -1.02 -6.53 2.78
C GLY A 102 -0.13 -6.84 3.99
N ALA A 103 -0.69 -7.38 5.08
CA ALA A 103 0.06 -7.83 6.24
C ALA A 103 0.96 -9.04 5.91
N ILE A 104 0.42 -10.03 5.19
CA ILE A 104 1.17 -11.21 4.73
C ILE A 104 2.28 -10.79 3.76
N LEU A 105 1.95 -9.99 2.74
CA LEU A 105 2.93 -9.43 1.80
C LEU A 105 4.01 -8.63 2.54
N GLY A 106 3.65 -7.90 3.58
CA GLY A 106 4.62 -7.17 4.38
C GLY A 106 5.64 -8.07 5.05
N ILE A 107 5.21 -9.22 5.58
CA ILE A 107 6.11 -10.21 6.18
C ILE A 107 7.00 -10.84 5.10
N THR A 108 6.43 -11.26 3.97
CA THR A 108 7.22 -11.85 2.88
C THR A 108 8.22 -10.86 2.28
N ASN A 109 7.88 -9.56 2.28
CA ASN A 109 8.76 -8.51 1.78
C ASN A 109 10.02 -8.27 2.64
N LEU A 110 10.06 -8.74 3.89
CA LEU A 110 11.28 -8.74 4.69
C LEU A 110 12.30 -9.76 4.17
N PHE A 111 11.83 -10.88 3.61
CA PHE A 111 12.66 -12.01 3.19
C PHE A 111 12.89 -12.13 1.69
N ARG A 112 12.30 -11.21 0.90
CA ARG A 112 12.36 -11.24 -0.57
C ARG A 112 13.78 -11.16 -1.14
N VAL A 113 13.99 -11.90 -2.24
CA VAL A 113 15.21 -11.86 -3.05
C VAL A 113 15.22 -10.63 -3.96
N PHE A 114 14.08 -10.27 -4.54
CA PHE A 114 13.93 -9.08 -5.37
C PHE A 114 13.51 -7.89 -4.53
N SER A 115 14.27 -6.80 -4.57
CA SER A 115 14.03 -5.62 -3.74
C SER A 115 14.29 -4.35 -4.50
N ILE A 116 13.61 -3.28 -4.08
CA ILE A 116 13.92 -1.93 -4.58
C ILE A 116 15.23 -1.49 -3.93
N ARG A 117 16.20 -1.14 -4.76
CA ARG A 117 17.55 -0.73 -4.36
C ARG A 117 17.83 0.67 -4.85
N ARG A 118 18.47 1.47 -4.00
CA ARG A 118 18.96 2.80 -4.33
C ARG A 118 20.48 2.73 -4.51
N SER A 119 20.95 3.22 -5.64
CA SER A 119 22.36 3.45 -5.92
C SER A 119 22.77 4.82 -5.39
N ASP A 120 23.70 4.86 -4.45
CA ASP A 120 24.22 6.10 -3.87
C ASP A 120 24.95 7.00 -4.89
N PRO A 121 25.85 6.48 -5.75
CA PRO A 121 26.62 7.32 -6.67
C PRO A 121 25.78 8.15 -7.65
N GLY A 122 24.59 7.66 -8.02
CA GLY A 122 23.67 8.37 -8.93
C GLY A 122 22.70 9.31 -8.22
N CYS A 123 22.60 9.27 -6.89
CA CYS A 123 21.53 9.95 -6.17
C CYS A 123 21.88 11.40 -5.79
N LYS A 124 21.08 12.38 -6.25
CA LYS A 124 21.21 13.81 -5.87
C LYS A 124 20.45 14.20 -4.58
N GLY A 125 19.92 13.24 -3.82
CA GLY A 125 19.24 13.53 -2.54
C GLY A 125 17.93 14.33 -2.63
N CYS A 126 17.21 14.28 -3.75
CA CYS A 126 16.00 15.08 -3.99
C CYS A 126 14.75 14.67 -3.17
N ASN A 127 14.79 13.53 -2.45
CA ASN A 127 13.71 12.98 -1.62
C ASN A 127 12.36 12.72 -2.32
N ILE A 128 12.30 12.83 -3.65
CA ILE A 128 11.09 12.62 -4.45
C ILE A 128 10.52 11.20 -4.26
N CYS A 129 11.39 10.18 -4.25
CA CYS A 129 11.02 8.78 -4.05
C CYS A 129 10.33 8.51 -2.70
N THR A 130 10.58 9.34 -1.68
CA THR A 130 9.93 9.24 -0.37
C THR A 130 8.65 10.05 -0.32
N ARG A 131 8.66 11.25 -0.89
CA ARG A 131 7.50 12.15 -0.90
C ARG A 131 6.30 11.52 -1.61
N ASP A 132 6.54 10.88 -2.76
CA ASP A 132 5.48 10.33 -3.59
C ASP A 132 5.29 8.82 -3.38
N CYS A 133 5.92 8.22 -2.36
CA CYS A 133 5.66 6.82 -2.02
C CYS A 133 4.24 6.71 -1.42
N PRO A 134 3.31 5.93 -2.02
CA PRO A 134 1.95 5.80 -1.52
C PRO A 134 1.92 5.23 -0.10
N MET A 135 2.92 4.41 0.25
CA MET A 135 3.06 3.77 1.55
C MET A 135 3.82 4.64 2.59
N ASN A 136 4.19 5.87 2.27
CA ASN A 136 4.98 6.78 3.13
C ASN A 136 6.28 6.13 3.65
N ILE A 137 7.00 5.42 2.79
CA ILE A 137 8.28 4.76 3.12
C ILE A 137 9.43 5.72 2.85
N LYS A 138 10.40 5.79 3.77
CA LYS A 138 11.61 6.62 3.63
C LYS A 138 12.64 5.97 2.69
N VAL A 139 12.30 5.87 1.41
CA VAL A 139 13.16 5.27 0.38
C VAL A 139 14.51 5.98 0.24
N HIS A 140 14.57 7.30 0.46
CA HIS A 140 15.81 8.08 0.36
C HIS A 140 16.84 7.73 1.45
N ALA A 141 16.38 7.26 2.62
CA ALA A 141 17.21 7.03 3.79
C ALA A 141 17.84 5.63 3.82
N VAL A 142 17.48 4.76 2.89
CA VAL A 142 17.93 3.37 2.85
C VAL A 142 18.43 2.99 1.45
N ASN A 143 19.42 2.09 1.40
CA ASN A 143 19.97 1.59 0.13
C ASN A 143 19.17 0.39 -0.39
N VAL A 144 18.52 -0.36 0.51
CA VAL A 144 17.63 -1.47 0.15
C VAL A 144 16.32 -1.30 0.91
N VAL A 145 15.21 -1.23 0.19
CA VAL A 145 13.88 -1.09 0.80
C VAL A 145 13.41 -2.44 1.34
N ARG A 146 13.60 -2.65 2.65
CA ARG A 146 13.07 -3.78 3.43
C ARG A 146 12.09 -3.31 4.49
N ASP A 147 11.05 -2.64 4.03
CA ASP A 147 9.98 -2.13 4.88
C ASP A 147 8.78 -3.07 4.78
N HIS A 148 8.20 -3.46 5.92
CA HIS A 148 7.02 -4.31 5.94
C HIS A 148 5.81 -3.67 5.24
N GLN A 149 5.74 -2.34 5.10
CA GLN A 149 4.67 -1.66 4.38
C GLN A 149 4.89 -1.62 2.88
N CYS A 150 6.09 -1.95 2.39
CA CYS A 150 6.34 -1.94 0.96
C CYS A 150 5.40 -2.95 0.30
N ILE A 151 4.68 -2.52 -0.74
CA ILE A 151 3.85 -3.40 -1.57
C ILE A 151 4.46 -3.63 -2.96
N THR A 152 5.69 -3.15 -3.18
CA THR A 152 6.40 -3.26 -4.47
C THR A 152 5.58 -2.68 -5.63
N CYS A 153 4.98 -1.50 -5.45
CA CYS A 153 4.25 -0.82 -6.53
C CYS A 153 5.17 -0.21 -7.62
N LEU A 154 6.48 -0.20 -7.39
CA LEU A 154 7.51 0.31 -8.31
C LEU A 154 7.41 1.80 -8.68
N GLU A 155 6.43 2.55 -8.16
CA GLU A 155 6.29 4.00 -8.42
C GLU A 155 7.50 4.84 -8.00
N CYS A 156 8.34 4.35 -7.08
CA CYS A 156 9.54 5.04 -6.64
C CYS A 156 10.79 4.76 -7.48
N THR A 157 10.72 3.91 -8.52
CA THR A 157 11.85 3.58 -9.39
C THR A 157 12.24 4.75 -10.30
N SER A 158 13.42 4.65 -10.91
CA SER A 158 13.89 5.59 -11.92
C SER A 158 13.01 5.64 -13.16
N GLU A 159 12.41 4.52 -13.55
CA GLU A 159 11.51 4.45 -14.70
C GLU A 159 10.21 5.24 -14.49
N ALA A 160 9.72 5.30 -13.25
CA ALA A 160 8.44 5.91 -12.94
C ALA A 160 8.56 7.38 -12.48
N LEU A 161 9.57 7.70 -11.65
CA LEU A 161 9.57 8.96 -10.90
C LEU A 161 10.95 9.58 -10.68
N CYS A 162 12.01 8.79 -10.47
CA CYS A 162 13.31 9.37 -10.16
C CYS A 162 13.84 10.14 -11.39
N PRO A 163 14.26 11.42 -11.25
CA PRO A 163 14.75 12.20 -12.39
C PRO A 163 16.14 11.77 -12.90
N ILE A 164 16.74 10.77 -12.25
CA ILE A 164 18.05 10.24 -12.62
C ILE A 164 17.89 8.76 -12.91
N ASP A 165 18.32 8.38 -14.09
CA ASP A 165 18.27 7.01 -14.57
C ASP A 165 19.11 6.08 -13.68
N ASN A 166 18.66 4.82 -13.57
CA ASN A 166 19.38 3.76 -12.85
C ASN A 166 19.76 4.09 -11.39
N THR A 167 19.05 5.02 -10.75
CA THR A 167 19.29 5.40 -9.36
C THR A 167 18.45 4.57 -8.39
N VAL A 168 17.18 4.32 -8.72
CA VAL A 168 16.30 3.45 -7.93
C VAL A 168 15.80 2.33 -8.83
N VAL A 169 16.32 1.13 -8.62
CA VAL A 169 16.10 -0.02 -9.49
C VAL A 169 15.48 -1.19 -8.73
N PHE A 170 14.72 -2.02 -9.43
CA PHE A 170 14.23 -3.28 -8.91
C PHE A 170 15.22 -4.38 -9.26
N ALA A 171 15.96 -4.89 -8.27
CA ALA A 171 17.07 -5.81 -8.49
C ALA A 171 17.09 -6.96 -7.47
N THR A 172 17.76 -8.05 -7.86
CA THR A 172 17.97 -9.23 -7.00
C THR A 172 18.95 -8.92 -5.87
N ARG A 173 18.95 -9.80 -4.85
CA ARG A 173 19.87 -9.77 -3.71
C ARG A 173 21.31 -10.02 -4.19
N GLY A 174 21.97 -8.99 -4.69
CA GLY A 174 23.35 -9.05 -5.22
C GLY A 174 23.52 -8.35 -6.56
N GLY A 175 22.44 -8.05 -7.29
CA GLY A 175 22.47 -7.20 -8.48
C GLY A 175 22.86 -5.77 -8.11
N LYS A 176 23.85 -5.23 -8.82
CA LYS A 176 24.12 -3.79 -8.89
C LYS A 176 23.18 -3.16 -9.89
#